data_AF-A0A7J7NPE1-F1
#
_entry.id   AF-A0A7J7NPE1-F1
#
_cell.length_a   1.000
_cell.length_b   1.000
_cell.length_c   1.000
_cell.angle_alpha   90.00
_cell.angle_beta   90.00
_cell.angle_gamma   90.00
#
_symmetry.space_group_name_H-M   'P 1'
#
loop_
_entity.id
_entity.type
_entity.pdbx_description
1 polymer ?
#
loop_
_entity_poly.entity_id
_entity_poly.type
_entity_poly.pdbx_seq_one_letter_code
_entity_poly.pdbx_strand_id
1 'polypeptide(L)'
;MSLVDVARNASEDARCICLQEYGSAPEINIYGDPSFTFPYAPTHLHLMVFELVKNSLRAVQEWYMDSDNVSPPVRIIVANGIENVTIKVFAKHFKSYMPLGKVLLLIYVINNAKHPHFI
;
A
#
# COMPACT_ATOMS: atom_id res chain seq x y z
N MET A 1 -11.57 -13.19 5.37
CA MET A 1 -10.88 -12.37 4.34
C MET A 1 -9.43 -12.27 4.77
N SER A 2 -8.47 -12.49 3.88
CA SER A 2 -7.05 -12.31 4.24
C SER A 2 -6.67 -10.84 4.20
N LEU A 3 -5.55 -10.48 4.82
CA LEU A 3 -5.02 -9.11 4.74
C LEU A 3 -4.66 -8.74 3.31
N VAL A 4 -4.15 -9.72 2.56
CA VAL A 4 -3.79 -9.55 1.15
C VAL A 4 -5.04 -9.22 0.33
N ASP A 5 -6.18 -9.84 0.63
CA ASP A 5 -7.45 -9.54 -0.05
C ASP A 5 -7.97 -8.14 0.29
N VAL A 6 -7.90 -7.74 1.56
CA VAL A 6 -8.27 -6.36 1.95
C VAL A 6 -7.36 -5.35 1.27
N ALA A 7 -6.05 -5.61 1.24
CA ALA A 7 -5.10 -4.74 0.58
C ALA A 7 -5.33 -4.67 -0.94
N ARG A 8 -5.71 -5.79 -1.57
CA ARG A 8 -6.06 -5.85 -2.99
C ARG A 8 -7.28 -4.99 -3.30
N ASN A 9 -8.37 -5.18 -2.57
CA ASN A 9 -9.59 -4.40 -2.78
C ASN A 9 -9.35 -2.90 -2.58
N ALA A 10 -8.67 -2.53 -1.49
CA ALA A 10 -8.33 -1.13 -1.24
C ALA A 10 -7.42 -0.53 -2.32
N SER A 11 -6.52 -1.35 -2.89
CA SER A 11 -5.64 -0.93 -3.99
C SER A 11 -6.37 -0.74 -5.31
N GLU A 12 -7.34 -1.61 -5.61
CA GLU A 12 -8.19 -1.49 -6.80
C GLU A 12 -9.04 -0.22 -6.73
N ASP A 13 -9.66 0.05 -5.57
CA ASP A 13 -10.43 1.27 -5.34
C ASP A 13 -9.56 2.53 -5.53
N ALA A 14 -8.36 2.54 -4.95
CA ALA A 14 -7.42 3.65 -5.10
C ALA A 14 -6.94 3.81 -6.57
N ARG A 15 -6.75 2.70 -7.29
CA ARG A 15 -6.35 2.69 -8.70
C ARG A 15 -7.47 3.23 -9.59
N CYS A 16 -8.73 2.92 -9.29
CA CYS A 16 -9.89 3.49 -9.98
C CYS A 16 -9.94 5.02 -9.84
N ILE A 17 -9.73 5.56 -8.63
CA ILE A 17 -9.67 7.01 -8.42
C ILE A 17 -8.50 7.63 -9.19
N CYS A 18 -7.32 7.02 -9.12
CA CYS A 18 -6.15 7.50 -9.87
C CYS A 18 -6.39 7.52 -11.38
N LEU A 19 -7.02 6.46 -11.92
CA LEU A 19 -7.37 6.36 -13.34
C LEU A 19 -8.36 7.44 -13.76
N GLN A 20 -9.35 7.75 -12.93
CA GLN A 20 -10.33 8.81 -13.20
C GLN A 20 -9.69 10.19 -13.23
N GLU A 21 -8.76 10.46 -12.32
CA GLU A 21 -8.11 11.78 -12.18
C GLU A 21 -7.01 12.03 -13.23
N TYR A 22 -6.18 11.01 -13.53
CA TYR A 22 -4.98 11.16 -14.36
C TYR A 22 -5.09 10.47 -15.73
N GLY A 23 -6.19 9.79 -16.04
CA GLY A 23 -6.37 9.01 -17.28
C GLY A 23 -5.52 7.74 -17.37
N SER A 24 -4.63 7.50 -16.41
CA SER A 24 -3.84 6.28 -16.26
C SER A 24 -3.60 6.02 -14.78
N ALA A 25 -3.16 4.81 -14.42
CA ALA A 25 -2.72 4.49 -13.07
C ALA A 25 -1.53 3.53 -13.09
N PRO A 26 -0.53 3.69 -12.21
CA PRO A 26 0.56 2.73 -12.10
C PRO A 26 0.05 1.33 -11.76
N GLU A 27 0.82 0.32 -12.18
CA GLU A 27 0.60 -1.06 -11.75
C GLU A 27 0.86 -1.22 -10.25
N ILE A 28 0.16 -2.16 -9.62
CA ILE A 28 0.27 -2.44 -8.18
C ILE A 28 0.64 -3.92 -7.98
N ASN A 29 1.73 -4.16 -7.26
CA ASN A 29 2.18 -5.51 -6.92
C ASN A 29 2.09 -5.72 -5.41
N ILE A 30 1.28 -6.68 -5.00
CA ILE A 30 1.08 -7.02 -3.59
C ILE A 30 1.81 -8.32 -3.27
N TYR A 31 2.62 -8.29 -2.22
CA TYR A 31 3.40 -9.43 -1.70
C TYR A 31 3.00 -9.67 -0.25
N GLY A 32 2.82 -10.93 0.11
CA GLY A 32 2.45 -11.32 1.47
C GLY A 32 1.92 -12.75 1.49
N ASP A 33 1.76 -13.29 2.68
CA ASP A 33 1.15 -14.61 2.86
C ASP A 33 -0.38 -14.50 2.72
N PRO A 34 -1.01 -15.10 1.70
CA PRO A 34 -2.47 -15.07 1.54
C PRO A 34 -3.20 -15.90 2.60
N SER A 35 -2.50 -16.81 3.29
CA SER A 35 -3.07 -17.60 4.39
C SER A 35 -3.01 -16.87 5.74
N PHE A 36 -2.25 -15.76 5.81
CA PHE A 36 -2.12 -15.01 7.04
C PHE A 36 -3.40 -14.22 7.38
N THR A 37 -3.91 -14.48 8.57
CA THR A 37 -5.06 -13.79 9.16
C THR A 37 -4.79 -13.50 10.63
N PHE A 38 -5.32 -12.37 11.11
CA PHE A 38 -5.35 -12.03 12.53
C PHE A 38 -6.65 -11.28 12.84
N PRO A 39 -7.02 -11.05 14.10
CA PRO A 39 -8.18 -10.23 14.43
C PRO A 39 -7.97 -8.77 14.05
N TYR A 40 -8.81 -8.24 13.15
CA TYR A 40 -8.83 -6.82 12.79
C TYR A 40 -10.24 -6.38 12.39
N ALA A 41 -10.49 -5.08 12.37
CA ALA A 41 -11.71 -4.50 11.80
C ALA A 41 -11.50 -4.26 10.29
N PRO A 42 -12.21 -4.99 9.40
CA PRO A 42 -11.93 -4.95 7.96
C PRO A 42 -12.07 -3.56 7.33
N THR A 43 -13.10 -2.80 7.72
CA THR A 43 -13.33 -1.44 7.21
C THR A 43 -12.18 -0.49 7.56
N HIS A 44 -11.66 -0.55 8.78
CA HIS A 44 -10.53 0.29 9.17
C HIS A 44 -9.27 -0.06 8.38
N LEU A 45 -8.99 -1.35 8.21
CA LEU A 45 -7.83 -1.80 7.43
C LEU A 45 -7.93 -1.36 5.97
N HIS A 46 -9.11 -1.51 5.35
CA HIS A 46 -9.36 -1.06 3.99
C HIS A 46 -9.10 0.44 3.85
N LEU A 47 -9.71 1.28 4.70
CA LEU A 47 -9.54 2.74 4.67
C LEU A 47 -8.06 3.15 4.81
N MET A 48 -7.34 2.51 5.73
CA MET A 48 -5.91 2.78 5.92
C MET A 48 -5.10 2.42 4.68
N VAL A 49 -5.28 1.21 4.12
CA VAL A 49 -4.54 0.82 2.90
C VAL A 49 -4.95 1.69 1.71
N PHE A 50 -6.23 2.03 1.58
CA PHE A 50 -6.75 2.89 0.52
C PHE A 50 -6.07 4.26 0.52
N GLU A 51 -6.01 4.94 1.68
CA GLU A 51 -5.38 6.26 1.78
C GLU A 51 -3.87 6.21 1.48
N LEU A 52 -3.17 5.18 1.98
CA LEU A 52 -1.75 4.99 1.72
C LEU A 52 -1.47 4.76 0.22
N VAL A 53 -2.27 3.91 -0.43
CA VAL A 53 -2.11 3.58 -1.85
C VAL A 53 -2.51 4.76 -2.72
N LYS A 54 -3.62 5.44 -2.43
CA LYS A 54 -4.06 6.66 -3.16
C LYS A 54 -2.96 7.72 -3.16
N ASN A 55 -2.34 7.99 -2.00
CA ASN A 55 -1.22 8.94 -1.90
C ASN A 55 -0.01 8.47 -2.73
N SER A 56 0.27 7.16 -2.73
CA SER A 56 1.35 6.57 -3.52
C SER A 56 1.16 6.70 -5.01
N LEU A 57 -0.03 6.36 -5.51
CA LEU A 57 -0.36 6.46 -6.92
C LEU A 57 -0.31 7.91 -7.39
N ARG A 58 -0.86 8.85 -6.59
CA ARG A 58 -0.78 10.28 -6.85
C ARG A 58 0.67 10.75 -6.97
N ALA A 59 1.53 10.42 -6.00
CA ALA A 59 2.93 10.84 -6.01
C ALA A 59 3.70 10.30 -7.23
N VAL A 60 3.44 9.05 -7.62
CA VAL A 60 4.04 8.46 -8.84
C VAL A 60 3.48 9.16 -10.08
N GLN A 61 2.17 9.34 -10.19
CA GLN A 61 1.59 9.98 -11.37
C GLN A 61 2.05 11.41 -11.56
N GLU A 62 2.06 12.22 -10.49
CA GLU A 62 2.54 13.59 -10.56
C GLU A 62 4.01 13.71 -11.01
N TRP A 63 4.79 12.65 -10.85
CA TRP A 63 6.18 12.63 -11.30
C TRP A 63 6.35 12.14 -12.75
N TYR A 64 5.50 11.22 -13.20
CA TYR A 64 5.65 10.57 -14.50
C TYR A 64 4.69 11.11 -15.57
N MET A 65 3.70 11.94 -15.22
CA MET A 65 2.71 12.46 -16.18
C MET A 65 3.36 13.24 -17.34
N ASP A 66 4.42 14.00 -17.07
CA ASP A 66 5.16 14.79 -18.06
C ASP A 66 6.44 14.09 -18.55
N SER A 67 6.61 12.81 -18.21
CA SER A 67 7.81 12.06 -18.55
C SER A 67 7.53 11.06 -19.67
N ASP A 68 8.45 10.92 -20.62
CA ASP A 68 8.39 9.87 -21.66
C ASP A 68 8.62 8.44 -21.11
N ASN A 69 8.82 8.30 -19.80
CA ASN A 69 9.11 7.02 -19.17
C ASN A 69 7.83 6.42 -18.60
N VAL A 70 7.74 5.09 -18.65
CA VAL A 70 6.66 4.34 -17.98
C VAL A 70 6.81 4.48 -16.47
N SER A 71 5.71 4.76 -15.77
CA SER A 71 5.69 4.83 -14.32
C SER A 71 6.02 3.46 -13.69
N PRO A 72 6.85 3.41 -12.62
CA PRO A 72 7.18 2.18 -11.95
C PRO A 72 5.98 1.66 -11.16
N PRO A 73 5.88 0.34 -10.95
CA PRO A 73 4.82 -0.23 -10.14
C PRO A 73 4.96 0.18 -8.67
N VAL A 74 3.83 0.45 -8.03
CA VAL A 74 3.72 0.56 -6.57
C VAL A 74 3.72 -0.84 -5.98
N ARG A 75 4.57 -1.07 -4.98
CA ARG A 75 4.72 -2.37 -4.31
C ARG A 75 4.17 -2.27 -2.89
N ILE A 76 3.35 -3.25 -2.52
CA ILE A 76 2.81 -3.41 -1.18
C ILE A 76 3.36 -4.71 -0.60
N ILE A 77 3.97 -4.65 0.57
CA ILE A 77 4.42 -5.83 1.31
C ILE A 77 3.60 -5.92 2.60
N VAL A 78 2.90 -7.04 2.76
CA VAL A 78 2.22 -7.44 3.99
C VAL A 78 3.11 -8.46 4.69
N ALA A 79 3.70 -8.07 5.81
CA ALA A 79 4.57 -8.92 6.60
C ALA A 79 3.96 -9.20 7.98
N ASN A 80 4.02 -10.46 8.40
CA ASN A 80 3.66 -10.87 9.74
C ASN A 80 4.93 -10.95 10.61
N GLY A 81 4.95 -10.20 11.70
CA GLY A 81 5.94 -10.31 12.78
C GLY A 81 5.36 -11.02 14.01
N ILE A 82 6.19 -11.21 15.02
CA ILE A 82 5.80 -11.93 16.26
C ILE A 82 4.65 -11.19 16.98
N GLU A 83 4.72 -9.86 17.01
CA GLU A 83 3.78 -8.99 17.74
C GLU A 83 3.10 -7.98 16.82
N ASN A 84 3.57 -7.82 15.59
CA ASN A 84 3.15 -6.72 14.72
C ASN A 84 2.91 -7.21 13.30
N VAL A 85 1.87 -6.69 12.68
CA VAL A 85 1.67 -6.77 11.23
C VAL A 85 2.19 -5.49 10.62
N THR A 86 3.03 -5.61 9.60
CA THR A 86 3.59 -4.48 8.88
C THR A 86 3.05 -4.44 7.46
N ILE A 87 2.48 -3.30 7.06
CA ILE A 87 2.13 -2.99 5.69
C ILE A 87 3.09 -1.92 5.20
N LYS A 88 3.90 -2.27 4.20
CA LYS A 88 4.89 -1.40 3.59
C LYS A 88 4.47 -1.08 2.16
N VAL A 89 4.22 0.20 1.87
CA VAL A 89 3.92 0.68 0.52
C VAL A 89 5.10 1.49 0.00
N PHE A 90 5.58 1.17 -1.21
CA PHE A 90 6.71 1.87 -1.83
C PHE A 90 6.71 1.72 -3.36
N ALA A 91 7.18 2.73 -4.07
CA ALA A 91 7.47 2.66 -5.50
C ALA A 91 8.99 2.63 -5.72
N LYS A 92 9.48 1.71 -6.57
CA LYS A 92 10.90 1.68 -6.93
C LYS A 92 11.18 2.75 -7.98
N HIS A 93 12.01 3.73 -7.66
CA HIS A 93 12.51 4.68 -8.64
C HIS A 93 13.88 4.26 -9.14
N PHE A 94 14.11 4.27 -10.45
CA PHE A 94 15.44 4.10 -11.04
C PHE A 94 16.17 5.43 -11.32
N LYS A 95 15.55 6.59 -11.05
CA LYS A 95 16.21 7.90 -11.17
C LYS A 95 16.74 8.38 -9.83
N SER A 96 18.06 8.62 -9.77
CA SER A 96 18.83 9.07 -8.60
C SER A 96 18.39 10.42 -7.97
N TYR A 97 17.37 11.09 -8.50
CA TYR A 97 17.01 12.47 -8.17
C TYR A 97 15.57 12.67 -7.72
N MET A 98 14.86 11.61 -7.30
CA MET A 98 13.61 11.85 -6.58
C MET A 98 13.96 12.49 -5.23
N PRO A 99 13.54 13.73 -4.94
CA PRO A 99 13.87 14.39 -3.68
C PRO A 99 13.40 13.52 -2.52
N LEU A 100 14.18 13.47 -1.44
CA LEU A 100 13.97 12.57 -0.29
C LEU A 100 12.53 12.65 0.30
N GLY A 101 11.85 13.78 0.13
CA GLY A 101 10.44 13.98 0.51
C GLY A 101 9.38 13.37 -0.42
N LYS A 102 9.78 12.77 -1.55
CA LYS A 102 8.89 12.10 -2.52
C LYS A 102 9.13 10.58 -2.60
N VAL A 103 10.15 10.05 -1.91
CA VAL A 103 10.27 8.60 -1.69
C VAL A 103 9.18 8.20 -0.72
N LEU A 104 8.06 7.73 -1.26
CA LEU A 104 6.93 7.36 -0.46
C LEU A 104 7.17 5.95 0.10
N LEU A 105 7.91 5.87 1.20
CA LEU A 105 7.93 4.71 2.06
C LEU A 105 6.93 4.95 3.18
N LEU A 106 5.73 4.40 3.05
CA LEU A 106 4.77 4.41 4.13
C LEU A 106 4.76 3.03 4.79
N ILE A 107 5.08 3.05 6.09
CA ILE A 107 5.07 1.86 6.94
C ILE A 107 3.92 2.04 7.93
N TYR A 108 2.98 1.12 7.89
CA TYR A 108 1.93 1.02 8.89
C TYR A 108 2.15 -0.25 9.72
N VAL A 109 2.18 -0.09 11.05
CA VAL A 109 2.40 -1.18 11.99
C VAL A 109 1.12 -1.36 12.81
N ILE A 110 0.46 -2.50 12.63
CA ILE A 110 -0.68 -2.90 13.45
C ILE A 110 -0.15 -3.78 14.54
N ASN A 111 -0.28 -3.32 15.79
CA ASN A 111 0.06 -4.13 16.94
C ASN A 111 -0.97 -5.26 17.04
N ASN A 112 -0.51 -6.49 16.91
CA ASN A 112 -1.32 -7.70 17.03
C ASN A 112 -1.46 -8.03 18.52
N ALA A 113 -2.01 -7.08 19.29
CA ALA A 113 -2.23 -7.23 20.71
C ALA A 113 -3.08 -8.48 20.94
N LYS A 114 -2.41 -9.61 21.18
CA LYS A 114 -2.99 -10.76 21.86
C LYS A 114 -3.45 -10.18 23.18
N HIS A 115 -4.76 -10.02 23.37
CA HIS A 115 -5.26 -9.64 24.67
C HIS A 115 -4.62 -10.57 25.72
N PRO A 116 -3.94 -10.03 26.74
CA PRO A 116 -3.38 -10.83 27.81
C PRO A 116 -4.57 -11.51 28.51
N HIS A 117 -4.37 -12.76 28.91
CA HIS A 117 -5.25 -13.56 29.74
C HIS A 117 -6.26 -12.74 30.57
N PHE A 118 -7.53 -12.76 30.17
CA PHE A 118 -8.62 -12.52 31.10
C PHE A 118 -8.92 -13.87 31.75
N ILE A 119 -8.41 -14.02 32.97
CA ILE A 119 -8.80 -15.03 33.96
C ILE A 119 -10.11 -14.57 34.58
#